data_AF-A0A2M8EX23-F1
#
_entry.id   AF-A0A2M8EX23-F1
#
_cell.length_a   1.000
_cell.length_b   1.000
_cell.length_c   1.000
_cell.angle_alpha   90.00
_cell.angle_beta   90.00
_cell.angle_gamma   90.00
#
_symmetry.space_group_name_H-M   'P 1'
#
loop_
_entity.id
_entity.type
_entity.pdbx_description
1 polymer ?
#
loop_
_entity_poly.entity_id
_entity_poly.type
_entity_poly.pdbx_seq_one_letter_code
_entity_poly.pdbx_strand_id
1 'polypeptide(L)'
;MKNSSPYKIVTNMFSIFESKIYTFIFLPALIVFIGLYAFFYGLYTIPLPTGVLGFFRMAEPTTFEIFYILFSASVSALIATITIYSVRTKLSAGINGTVTSLFGISTGIFGIVCPACLGINFLAFGNVFTAQVPFLVPYIFWVQVSGIVFLSVGLFFVAKNAYEKKCIMCAEDGKPIDIQKKSKVTRELDAKFIVLSFFVIALLIYQLTAIVGGISAKDGESIKEGTITTESGEEIVISDYIEIVTPKAGFKTNVRWGDIVAKMVKEGVLDPQKLEGILTKNYSQEMKPEWKAVLAGEDTTLSIDNDNAVFMMYVLWTLAKHNNNQILTGSPIASYFENYDIGVGRAGYGDVLLLSLTPEQQATAKKVAENAYRPCCGQSTVAPDCSHGFSALGLIQLMASQGYSEKEIFDTFIQFNSFWFPETYIKNALYFKATEGLDWKDVSKELVAGAEYSTLQGSYKAKNYLKEKFGI
;
A
#
# COMPACT_ATOMS: atom_id res chain seq x y z
N MET A 1 44.47 -6.28 14.87
CA MET A 1 43.11 -6.77 14.52
C MET A 1 43.22 -8.26 14.23
N LYS A 2 42.68 -9.15 15.08
CA LYS A 2 42.64 -10.59 14.77
C LYS A 2 41.61 -10.77 13.65
N ASN A 3 42.03 -11.30 12.51
CA ASN A 3 41.16 -11.61 11.38
C ASN A 3 40.19 -12.74 11.82
N SER A 4 39.02 -12.37 12.35
CA SER A 4 37.99 -13.31 12.73
C SER A 4 37.41 -13.89 11.44
N SER A 5 37.82 -15.11 11.08
CA SER A 5 37.27 -15.80 9.90
C SER A 5 35.73 -15.83 10.01
N PRO A 6 34.97 -15.46 8.96
CA PRO A 6 33.51 -15.50 8.95
C PRO A 6 32.94 -16.83 9.45
N TYR A 7 33.65 -17.93 9.18
CA TYR A 7 33.33 -19.26 9.69
C TYR A 7 33.22 -19.29 11.22
N LYS A 8 34.16 -18.67 11.95
CA LYS A 8 34.18 -18.65 13.42
C LYS A 8 33.03 -17.85 14.01
N ILE A 9 32.61 -16.78 13.32
CA ILE A 9 31.46 -15.94 13.71
C ILE A 9 30.18 -16.76 13.55
N VAL A 10 30.03 -17.45 12.42
CA VAL A 10 28.88 -18.32 12.14
C VAL A 10 28.82 -19.49 13.13
N THR A 11 29.93 -20.17 13.41
CA THR A 11 29.93 -21.28 14.40
C THR A 11 29.58 -20.79 15.80
N ASN A 12 30.04 -19.59 16.20
CA ASN A 12 29.69 -19.02 17.50
C ASN A 12 28.22 -18.57 17.57
N MET A 13 27.64 -18.14 16.44
CA MET A 13 26.21 -17.85 16.37
C MET A 13 25.39 -19.10 16.68
N PHE A 14 25.77 -20.26 16.12
CA PHE A 14 25.08 -21.52 16.39
C PHE A 14 25.32 -22.05 17.81
N SER A 15 26.49 -21.82 18.41
CA SER A 15 26.74 -22.25 19.79
C SER A 15 25.87 -21.52 20.84
N ILE A 16 25.33 -20.33 20.51
CA ILE A 16 24.34 -19.64 21.38
C ILE A 16 23.10 -20.54 21.62
N PHE A 17 22.74 -21.36 20.63
CA PHE A 17 21.58 -22.26 20.68
C PHE A 17 21.85 -23.58 21.42
N GLU A 18 23.08 -23.86 21.85
CA GLU A 18 23.35 -24.98 22.75
C GLU A 18 22.69 -24.76 24.12
N SER A 19 22.45 -23.50 24.49
CA SER A 19 21.68 -23.17 25.68
C SER A 19 20.17 -23.18 25.38
N LYS A 20 19.44 -24.05 26.10
CA LYS A 20 17.98 -24.19 25.99
C LYS A 20 17.22 -22.87 26.12
N ILE A 21 17.76 -21.88 26.83
CA ILE A 21 17.12 -20.58 27.02
C ILE A 21 17.01 -19.78 25.72
N TYR A 22 18.04 -19.79 24.86
CA TYR A 22 18.04 -19.02 23.62
C TYR A 22 17.26 -19.74 22.51
N THR A 23 17.20 -21.07 22.55
CA THR A 23 16.24 -21.85 21.76
C THR A 23 14.81 -21.50 22.13
N PHE A 24 14.52 -21.33 23.42
CA PHE A 24 13.19 -20.94 23.92
C PHE A 24 12.85 -19.46 23.67
N ILE A 25 13.84 -18.59 23.43
CA ILE A 25 13.64 -17.19 23.01
C ILE A 25 13.41 -17.10 21.50
N PHE A 26 14.13 -17.90 20.72
CA PHE A 26 14.07 -17.87 19.26
C PHE A 26 12.73 -18.34 18.71
N LEU A 27 12.17 -19.44 19.24
CA LEU A 27 10.92 -20.00 18.71
C LEU A 27 9.74 -19.01 18.84
N PRO A 28 9.50 -18.34 19.99
CA PRO A 28 8.51 -17.28 20.09
C PRO A 28 8.82 -16.08 19.17
N ALA A 29 10.08 -15.66 19.10
CA ALA A 29 10.47 -14.56 18.20
C ALA A 29 10.16 -14.89 16.74
N LEU A 30 10.43 -16.13 16.31
CA LEU A 30 10.12 -16.62 14.98
C LEU A 30 8.61 -16.58 14.70
N ILE A 31 7.78 -17.05 15.64
CA ILE A 31 6.32 -17.00 15.49
C ILE A 31 5.83 -15.56 15.37
N VAL A 32 6.34 -14.66 16.21
CA VAL A 32 6.02 -13.22 16.18
C VAL A 32 6.37 -12.63 14.81
N PHE A 33 7.58 -12.88 14.31
CA PHE A 33 7.98 -12.33 13.01
C PHE A 33 7.23 -12.97 11.84
N ILE A 34 6.92 -14.28 11.87
CA ILE A 34 6.09 -14.92 10.85
C ILE A 34 4.71 -14.24 10.81
N GLY A 35 4.06 -14.06 11.97
CA GLY A 35 2.79 -13.35 12.06
C GLY A 35 2.90 -11.92 11.52
N LEU A 36 3.89 -11.16 11.99
CA LEU A 36 4.10 -9.78 11.56
C LEU A 36 4.30 -9.67 10.04
N TYR A 37 5.17 -10.49 9.46
CA TYR A 37 5.40 -10.48 8.01
C TYR A 37 4.18 -10.95 7.23
N ALA A 38 3.48 -11.99 7.68
CA ALA A 38 2.24 -12.46 7.07
C ALA A 38 1.13 -11.39 7.09
N PHE A 39 1.01 -10.63 8.19
CA PHE A 39 0.09 -9.50 8.31
C PHE A 39 0.38 -8.42 7.28
N PHE A 40 1.64 -7.96 7.20
CA PHE A 40 2.02 -6.91 6.26
C PHE A 40 1.98 -7.36 4.78
N TYR A 41 2.20 -8.65 4.51
CA TYR A 41 1.99 -9.23 3.18
C TYR A 41 0.51 -9.46 2.83
N GLY A 42 -0.41 -9.11 3.73
CA GLY A 42 -1.84 -9.24 3.52
C GLY A 42 -2.36 -10.67 3.53
N LEU A 43 -1.66 -11.60 4.19
CA LEU A 43 -2.11 -12.99 4.34
C LEU A 43 -3.20 -13.14 5.39
N TYR A 44 -3.29 -12.20 6.34
CA TYR A 44 -4.39 -12.10 7.28
C TYR A 44 -4.60 -10.65 7.73
N THR A 45 -5.79 -10.37 8.23
CA THR A 45 -6.18 -9.06 8.73
C THR A 45 -6.62 -9.15 10.19
N ILE A 46 -6.45 -8.07 10.95
CA ILE A 46 -6.85 -7.96 12.34
C ILE A 46 -8.25 -7.34 12.40
N PRO A 47 -9.28 -8.06 12.86
CA PRO A 47 -10.60 -7.48 13.07
C PRO A 47 -10.54 -6.47 14.22
N LEU A 48 -11.11 -5.29 14.00
CA LEU A 48 -11.29 -4.24 15.00
C LEU A 48 -12.78 -3.94 15.18
N PRO A 49 -13.22 -3.39 16.33
CA PRO A 49 -14.62 -3.06 16.57
C PRO A 49 -15.25 -2.12 15.53
N THR A 50 -14.45 -1.37 14.78
CA THR A 50 -14.89 -0.41 13.75
C THR A 50 -14.41 -0.79 12.34
N GLY A 51 -13.96 -2.02 12.11
CA GLY A 51 -13.55 -2.49 10.79
C GLY A 51 -12.44 -3.53 10.82
N VAL A 52 -11.56 -3.49 9.83
CA VAL A 52 -10.48 -4.47 9.68
C VAL A 52 -9.17 -3.71 9.49
N LEU A 53 -8.22 -3.93 10.39
CA LEU A 53 -6.86 -3.42 10.26
C LEU A 53 -6.05 -4.47 9.51
N GLY A 54 -5.57 -4.16 8.31
CA GLY A 54 -4.74 -5.09 7.55
C GLY A 54 -4.52 -4.64 6.13
N PHE A 55 -3.65 -5.37 5.43
CA PHE A 55 -3.37 -5.16 4.02
C PHE A 55 -4.17 -6.18 3.21
N PHE A 56 -4.79 -5.73 2.12
CA PHE A 56 -5.53 -6.61 1.22
C PHE A 56 -4.66 -6.88 -0.01
N ARG A 57 -4.53 -8.15 -0.35
CA ARG A 57 -3.78 -8.59 -1.51
C ARG A 57 -4.76 -9.03 -2.60
N MET A 58 -4.55 -8.54 -3.82
CA MET A 58 -5.41 -8.80 -4.98
C MET A 58 -5.00 -10.07 -5.76
N ALA A 59 -3.88 -10.69 -5.41
CA ALA A 59 -3.33 -11.88 -6.05
C ALA A 59 -2.75 -12.81 -4.98
N GLU A 60 -2.56 -14.10 -5.26
CA GLU A 60 -1.90 -15.01 -4.32
C GLU A 60 -0.39 -14.70 -4.18
N PRO A 61 0.23 -14.97 -3.01
CA PRO A 61 1.67 -14.85 -2.83
C PRO A 61 2.43 -15.80 -3.76
N THR A 62 3.37 -15.26 -4.52
CA THR A 62 4.29 -16.05 -5.33
C THR A 62 5.21 -16.88 -4.42
N THR A 63 5.78 -17.97 -4.97
CA THR A 63 6.74 -18.80 -4.24
C THR A 63 7.93 -18.00 -3.71
N PHE A 64 8.38 -16.99 -4.46
CA PHE A 64 9.47 -16.11 -4.02
C PHE A 64 9.08 -15.22 -2.84
N GLU A 65 7.84 -14.73 -2.80
CA GLU A 65 7.32 -13.95 -1.68
C GLU A 65 7.15 -14.79 -0.42
N ILE A 66 6.68 -16.03 -0.56
CA ILE A 66 6.61 -16.98 0.57
C ILE A 66 8.02 -17.25 1.12
N PHE A 67 8.98 -17.53 0.23
CA PHE A 67 10.38 -17.69 0.61
C PHE A 67 10.90 -16.45 1.35
N TYR A 68 10.61 -15.26 0.82
CA TYR A 68 11.06 -14.00 1.39
C TYR A 68 10.47 -13.72 2.78
N ILE A 69 9.18 -14.02 2.99
CA ILE A 69 8.51 -13.94 4.30
C ILE A 69 9.22 -14.84 5.32
N LEU A 70 9.43 -16.11 4.95
CA LEU A 70 10.05 -17.10 5.84
C LEU A 70 11.51 -16.77 6.14
N PHE A 71 12.26 -16.32 5.12
CA PHE A 71 13.63 -15.88 5.26
C PHE A 71 13.73 -14.68 6.20
N SER A 72 12.95 -13.63 5.95
CA SER A 72 12.95 -12.40 6.73
C SER A 72 12.57 -12.68 8.18
N ALA A 73 11.53 -13.50 8.41
CA ALA A 73 11.12 -13.89 9.74
C ALA A 73 12.23 -14.63 10.51
N SER A 74 12.90 -15.56 9.84
CA SER A 74 13.99 -16.36 10.42
C SER A 74 15.19 -15.48 10.79
N VAL A 75 15.62 -14.61 9.88
CA VAL A 75 16.76 -13.72 10.11
C VAL A 75 16.45 -12.69 11.19
N SER A 76 15.26 -12.10 11.20
CA SER A 76 14.84 -11.18 12.26
C SER A 76 14.77 -11.85 13.63
N ALA A 77 14.29 -13.09 13.71
CA ALA A 77 14.29 -13.86 14.94
C ALA A 77 15.71 -14.18 15.43
N LEU A 78 16.64 -14.52 14.52
CA LEU A 78 18.06 -14.70 14.84
C LEU A 78 18.67 -13.41 15.39
N ILE A 79 18.47 -12.28 14.71
CA ILE A 79 18.96 -10.96 15.12
C ILE A 79 18.47 -10.62 16.54
N ALA A 80 17.16 -10.78 16.79
CA ALA A 80 16.57 -10.51 18.09
C ALA A 80 17.19 -11.41 19.19
N THR A 81 17.35 -12.70 18.91
CA THR A 81 17.90 -13.69 19.85
C THR A 81 19.35 -13.40 20.21
N ILE A 82 20.20 -13.11 19.21
CA ILE A 82 21.62 -12.78 19.40
C ILE A 82 21.78 -11.44 20.12
N THR A 83 20.90 -10.48 19.84
CA THR A 83 20.89 -9.18 20.53
C THR A 83 20.56 -9.38 22.01
N ILE A 84 19.54 -10.18 22.34
CA ILE A 84 19.18 -10.51 23.73
C ILE A 84 20.32 -11.24 24.44
N TYR A 85 20.97 -12.21 23.77
CA TYR A 85 22.18 -12.87 24.29
C TYR A 85 23.29 -11.86 24.60
N SER A 86 23.56 -10.93 23.69
CA SER A 86 24.61 -9.92 23.82
C SER A 86 24.31 -8.92 24.95
N VAL A 87 23.04 -8.52 25.11
CA VAL A 87 22.60 -7.67 26.23
C VAL A 87 22.81 -8.39 27.55
N ARG A 88 22.37 -9.65 27.65
CA ARG A 88 22.47 -10.45 28.88
C ARG A 88 23.90 -10.69 29.31
N THR A 89 24.78 -10.99 28.36
CA THR A 89 26.21 -11.19 28.63
C THR A 89 26.88 -9.90 29.09
N LYS A 90 26.54 -8.73 28.51
CA LYS A 90 27.05 -7.42 28.95
C LYS A 90 26.55 -7.01 30.34
N LEU A 91 25.26 -7.20 30.62
CA LEU A 91 24.68 -6.93 31.94
C LEU A 91 25.28 -7.83 33.03
N SER A 92 25.50 -9.11 32.71
CA SER A 92 26.14 -10.05 33.64
C SER A 92 27.62 -9.73 33.90
N ALA A 93 28.26 -8.97 33.00
CA ALA A 93 29.64 -8.50 33.12
C ALA A 93 29.78 -7.14 33.83
N GLY A 94 28.67 -6.51 34.28
CA GLY A 94 28.70 -5.24 35.01
C GLY A 94 29.10 -4.01 34.17
N ILE A 95 29.00 -4.09 32.83
CA ILE A 95 29.36 -3.00 31.93
C ILE A 95 28.15 -2.05 31.79
N ASN A 96 28.20 -0.89 32.46
CA ASN A 96 27.19 0.17 32.33
C ASN A 96 27.41 0.98 31.04
N GLY A 97 26.97 0.44 29.91
CA GLY A 97 26.75 1.23 28.69
C GLY A 97 25.32 1.77 28.66
N THR A 98 25.12 3.00 28.19
CA THR A 98 23.78 3.57 27.96
C THR A 98 22.99 2.66 27.01
N VAL A 99 21.94 2.04 27.56
CA VAL A 99 20.98 1.13 26.90
C VAL A 99 20.41 1.74 25.60
N THR A 100 20.43 3.07 25.49
CA THR A 100 20.04 3.90 24.34
C THR A 100 20.82 3.60 23.05
N SER A 101 22.10 3.20 23.12
CA SER A 101 22.91 2.91 21.92
C SER A 101 22.61 1.54 21.30
N LEU A 102 22.07 0.59 22.08
CA LEU A 102 21.76 -0.77 21.60
C LEU A 102 20.38 -0.87 20.97
N PHE A 103 19.40 -0.14 21.50
CA PHE A 103 18.09 0.00 20.86
C PHE A 103 18.22 0.67 19.48
N GLY A 104 19.15 1.62 19.32
CA GLY A 104 19.45 2.25 18.03
C GLY A 104 20.00 1.29 16.96
N ILE A 105 20.65 0.18 17.35
CA ILE A 105 21.20 -0.82 16.42
C ILE A 105 20.12 -1.82 16.01
N SER A 106 19.24 -2.23 16.93
CA SER A 106 18.07 -3.04 16.56
C SER A 106 17.14 -2.23 15.67
N THR A 107 16.76 -1.00 16.08
CA THR A 107 15.88 -0.16 15.26
C THR A 107 16.53 0.26 13.93
N GLY A 108 17.84 0.51 13.89
CA GLY A 108 18.55 0.94 12.68
C GLY A 108 18.63 -0.13 11.58
N ILE A 109 18.72 -1.41 11.93
CA ILE A 109 18.74 -2.53 10.96
C ILE A 109 17.32 -2.90 10.52
N PHE A 110 16.33 -2.83 11.43
CA PHE A 110 14.91 -2.97 11.08
C PHE A 110 14.39 -1.82 10.20
N GLY A 111 15.14 -0.72 10.11
CA GLY A 111 14.71 0.54 9.52
C GLY A 111 15.10 0.81 8.07
N ILE A 112 15.92 0.00 7.41
CA ILE A 112 16.43 0.37 6.07
C ILE A 112 15.48 -0.05 4.95
N VAL A 113 14.74 -1.15 5.13
CA VAL A 113 13.69 -1.59 4.20
C VAL A 113 12.64 -2.34 5.04
N CYS A 114 11.38 -1.88 5.09
CA CYS A 114 10.29 -2.73 5.59
C CYS A 114 10.09 -3.84 4.55
N PRO A 115 10.38 -5.11 4.86
CA PRO A 115 10.28 -6.20 3.89
C PRO A 115 8.89 -6.35 3.29
N ALA A 116 7.85 -5.92 4.03
CA ALA A 116 6.48 -6.18 3.66
C ALA A 116 5.70 -4.96 3.18
N CYS A 117 6.22 -3.74 3.36
CA CYS A 117 5.49 -2.51 3.02
C CYS A 117 5.82 -2.01 1.60
N LEU A 118 6.88 -2.52 0.96
CA LEU A 118 7.55 -1.92 -0.22
C LEU A 118 7.99 -0.46 -0.05
N GLY A 119 7.58 0.21 1.02
CA GLY A 119 8.06 1.50 1.44
C GLY A 119 9.51 1.39 1.93
N ILE A 120 10.36 2.24 1.36
CA ILE A 120 11.64 2.57 1.97
C ILE A 120 11.30 3.22 3.31
N ASN A 121 11.58 2.53 4.41
CA ASN A 121 11.56 3.15 5.72
C ASN A 121 12.73 4.15 5.73
N PHE A 122 12.46 5.45 5.65
CA PHE A 122 13.46 6.43 6.08
C PHE A 122 13.41 6.47 7.59
N LEU A 123 14.24 5.66 8.25
CA LEU A 123 14.46 5.79 9.69
C LEU A 123 15.42 6.96 9.93
N ALA A 124 14.92 8.17 9.69
CA ALA A 124 15.53 9.40 10.15
C ALA A 124 14.61 9.98 11.23
N PHE A 125 15.07 9.91 12.49
CA PHE A 125 14.49 10.63 13.63
C PHE A 125 13.06 10.26 14.07
N GLY A 126 12.80 8.98 14.36
CA GLY A 126 11.70 8.61 15.26
C GLY A 126 10.27 8.73 14.71
N ASN A 127 10.08 8.95 13.41
CA ASN A 127 8.80 8.82 12.72
C ASN A 127 8.89 7.76 11.61
N VAL A 128 7.90 6.86 11.53
CA VAL A 128 7.81 5.85 10.48
C VAL A 128 6.85 6.37 9.41
N PHE A 129 7.39 6.83 8.28
CA PHE A 129 6.61 7.10 7.08
C PHE A 129 6.64 5.87 6.17
N THR A 130 5.50 5.22 5.96
CA THR A 130 5.31 4.19 4.92
C THR A 130 4.55 4.80 3.76
N ALA A 131 5.26 5.23 2.71
CA ALA A 131 4.63 5.53 1.43
C ALA A 131 4.53 4.22 0.64
N GLN A 132 3.31 3.77 0.32
CA GLN A 132 3.13 2.86 -0.80
C GLN A 132 3.49 3.63 -2.05
N VAL A 133 4.56 3.24 -2.71
CA VAL A 133 5.04 3.91 -3.91
C VAL A 133 4.74 3.01 -5.11
N PRO A 134 3.67 3.27 -5.87
CA PRO A 134 3.31 2.49 -7.05
C PRO A 134 4.46 2.35 -8.05
N PHE A 135 5.40 3.31 -8.07
CA PHE A 135 6.59 3.24 -8.94
C PHE A 135 7.55 2.10 -8.61
N LEU A 136 7.51 1.53 -7.38
CA LEU A 136 8.35 0.39 -6.99
C LEU A 136 7.73 -0.96 -7.38
N VAL A 137 6.49 -1.00 -7.84
CA VAL A 137 5.82 -2.25 -8.24
C VAL A 137 6.62 -3.02 -9.31
N PRO A 138 7.15 -2.40 -10.38
CA PRO A 138 8.02 -3.09 -11.34
C PRO A 138 9.37 -3.55 -10.76
N TYR A 139 9.79 -2.97 -9.64
CA TYR A 139 11.07 -3.23 -8.98
C TYR A 139 10.92 -4.10 -7.72
N ILE A 140 9.71 -4.62 -7.44
CA ILE A 140 9.40 -5.36 -6.22
C ILE A 140 10.38 -6.50 -5.96
N PHE A 141 10.73 -7.23 -7.00
CA PHE A 141 11.70 -8.31 -6.95
C PHE A 141 13.09 -7.81 -6.49
N TRP A 142 13.57 -6.69 -7.05
CA TRP A 142 14.87 -6.11 -6.70
C TRP A 142 14.88 -5.49 -5.29
N VAL A 143 13.75 -4.94 -4.85
CA VAL A 143 13.56 -4.47 -3.48
C VAL A 143 13.65 -5.64 -2.50
N GLN A 144 13.00 -6.77 -2.81
CA GLN A 144 13.08 -7.99 -2.01
C GLN A 144 14.50 -8.56 -1.97
N VAL A 145 15.19 -8.64 -3.12
CA VAL A 145 16.61 -9.05 -3.18
C VAL A 145 17.49 -8.13 -2.30
N SER A 146 17.29 -6.82 -2.39
CA SER A 146 18.03 -5.84 -1.57
C SER A 146 17.73 -6.03 -0.08
N GLY A 147 16.47 -6.30 0.29
CA GLY A 147 16.08 -6.61 1.65
C GLY A 147 16.76 -7.86 2.21
N ILE A 148 16.88 -8.93 1.41
CA ILE A 148 17.64 -10.14 1.78
C ILE A 148 19.10 -9.75 2.10
N VAL A 149 19.73 -8.96 1.24
CA VAL A 149 21.13 -8.54 1.42
C VAL A 149 21.29 -7.72 2.71
N PHE A 150 20.46 -6.70 2.92
CA PHE A 150 20.55 -5.84 4.10
C PHE A 150 20.28 -6.59 5.41
N LEU A 151 19.27 -7.46 5.45
CA LEU A 151 19.01 -8.31 6.62
C LEU A 151 20.17 -9.27 6.89
N SER A 152 20.77 -9.86 5.85
CA SER A 152 21.94 -10.73 5.99
C SER A 152 23.16 -9.99 6.56
N VAL A 153 23.43 -8.78 6.04
CA VAL A 153 24.50 -7.91 6.53
C VAL A 153 24.25 -7.49 7.98
N GLY A 154 23.00 -7.14 8.32
CA GLY A 154 22.59 -6.83 9.68
C GLY A 154 22.84 -7.98 10.66
N LEU A 155 22.43 -9.20 10.27
CA LEU A 155 22.70 -10.41 11.04
C LEU A 155 24.20 -10.63 11.25
N PHE A 156 25.02 -10.46 10.20
CA PHE A 156 26.46 -10.58 10.30
C PHE A 156 27.05 -9.61 11.32
N PHE A 157 26.65 -8.33 11.31
CA PHE A 157 27.14 -7.34 12.26
C PHE A 157 26.71 -7.64 13.71
N VAL A 158 25.47 -8.09 13.90
CA VAL A 158 24.96 -8.48 15.22
C VAL A 158 25.70 -9.71 15.74
N ALA A 159 25.92 -10.72 14.91
CA ALA A 159 26.69 -11.91 15.26
C ALA A 159 28.16 -11.60 15.54
N LYS A 160 28.78 -10.71 14.74
CA LYS A 160 30.15 -10.25 14.95
C LYS A 160 30.32 -9.49 16.26
N ASN A 161 29.41 -8.56 16.57
CA ASN A 161 29.39 -7.84 17.85
C ASN A 161 29.26 -8.81 19.05
N ALA A 162 28.38 -9.81 18.94
CA ALA A 162 28.24 -10.85 19.95
C ALA A 162 29.54 -11.68 20.12
N TYR A 163 30.20 -12.03 19.02
CA TYR A 163 31.45 -12.81 19.01
C TYR A 163 32.63 -12.03 19.59
N GLU A 164 32.83 -10.78 19.15
CA GLU A 164 33.97 -9.96 19.53
C GLU A 164 33.81 -9.32 20.92
N LYS A 165 32.60 -9.37 21.51
CA LYS A 165 32.22 -8.69 22.76
C LYS A 165 32.46 -7.17 22.74
N LYS A 166 32.75 -6.59 21.58
CA LYS A 166 33.10 -5.17 21.40
C LYS A 166 31.86 -4.34 21.05
N CYS A 167 31.64 -3.27 21.80
CA CYS A 167 30.63 -2.25 21.50
C CYS A 167 31.01 -1.48 20.21
N ILE A 168 30.07 -1.33 19.26
CA ILE A 168 30.32 -0.70 17.95
C ILE A 168 30.73 0.79 18.05
N MET A 169 30.37 1.48 19.14
CA MET A 169 30.70 2.90 19.37
C MET A 169 31.46 3.20 20.67
N CYS A 170 31.95 2.19 21.38
CA CYS A 170 32.72 2.44 22.60
C CYS A 170 34.21 2.43 22.26
N ALA A 171 34.87 3.58 22.42
CA ALA A 171 36.31 3.70 22.35
C ALA A 171 36.94 3.10 23.61
N GLU A 172 37.10 1.78 23.66
CA GLU A 172 38.25 1.10 24.29
C GLU A 172 38.10 -0.44 24.29
N ASP A 173 39.24 -1.10 24.07
CA ASP A 173 39.37 -2.54 23.86
C ASP A 173 39.42 -3.33 25.18
N GLY A 174 38.27 -3.83 25.64
CA GLY A 174 38.19 -4.74 26.80
C GLY A 174 38.64 -6.17 26.50
N LYS A 175 39.40 -6.79 27.43
CA LYS A 175 39.85 -8.19 27.37
C LYS A 175 38.67 -9.19 27.47
N PRO A 176 38.77 -10.40 26.86
CA PRO A 176 37.68 -11.37 26.84
C PRO A 176 37.39 -11.93 28.24
N ILE A 177 36.15 -11.74 28.72
CA ILE A 177 35.68 -12.23 30.02
C ILE A 177 35.22 -13.70 29.91
N ASP A 178 35.74 -14.57 30.79
CA ASP A 178 35.39 -15.98 30.90
C ASP A 178 34.07 -16.16 31.68
N ILE A 179 33.13 -16.95 31.14
CA ILE A 179 31.76 -17.11 31.65
C ILE A 179 31.64 -18.48 32.31
N GLN A 180 32.11 -18.60 33.56
CA GLN A 180 31.89 -19.81 34.36
C GLN A 180 31.41 -19.57 35.81
N LYS A 181 30.74 -18.44 36.11
CA LYS A 181 30.04 -18.29 37.40
C LYS A 181 28.57 -17.91 37.21
N LYS A 182 27.67 -18.86 37.48
CA LYS A 182 26.21 -18.66 37.63
C LYS A 182 25.97 -17.62 38.73
N SER A 183 25.61 -16.40 38.36
CA SER A 183 25.23 -15.35 39.31
C SER A 183 23.73 -15.43 39.61
N LYS A 184 23.33 -15.11 40.85
CA LYS A 184 21.91 -15.11 41.29
C LYS A 184 21.05 -14.12 40.48
N VAL A 185 21.68 -13.11 39.89
CA VAL A 185 21.07 -12.08 39.04
C VAL A 185 20.55 -12.67 37.73
N THR A 186 21.27 -13.64 37.13
CA THR A 186 20.81 -14.25 35.86
C THR A 186 19.50 -15.02 36.06
N ARG A 187 19.32 -15.70 37.20
CA ARG A 187 18.13 -16.52 37.47
C ARG A 187 16.84 -15.69 37.67
N GLU A 188 16.95 -14.51 38.28
CA GLU A 188 15.80 -13.62 38.48
C GLU A 188 15.43 -12.87 37.18
N LEU A 189 16.43 -12.51 36.38
CA LEU A 189 16.24 -11.95 35.05
C LEU A 189 15.68 -13.01 34.07
N ASP A 190 16.11 -14.27 34.17
CA ASP A 190 15.56 -15.42 33.45
C ASP A 190 14.07 -15.58 33.73
N ALA A 191 13.66 -15.54 35.00
CA ALA A 191 12.26 -15.60 35.36
C ALA A 191 11.45 -14.43 34.78
N LYS A 192 11.96 -13.19 34.81
CA LYS A 192 11.26 -12.01 34.28
C LYS A 192 11.13 -12.04 32.75
N PHE A 193 12.17 -12.45 32.02
CA PHE A 193 12.12 -12.61 30.56
C PHE A 193 11.24 -13.78 30.13
N ILE A 194 11.25 -14.89 30.88
CA ILE A 194 10.35 -16.03 30.66
C ILE A 194 8.90 -15.59 30.88
N VAL A 195 8.60 -14.89 31.99
CA VAL A 195 7.26 -14.36 32.27
C VAL A 195 6.82 -13.35 31.21
N LEU A 196 7.69 -12.44 30.77
CA LEU A 196 7.36 -11.50 29.69
C LEU A 196 7.12 -12.22 28.36
N SER A 197 7.92 -13.24 28.04
CA SER A 197 7.73 -14.05 26.83
C SER A 197 6.43 -14.85 26.91
N PHE A 198 6.12 -15.45 28.05
CA PHE A 198 4.83 -16.13 28.28
C PHE A 198 3.66 -15.15 28.26
N PHE A 199 3.82 -13.93 28.75
CA PHE A 199 2.79 -12.89 28.70
C PHE A 199 2.52 -12.46 27.25
N VAL A 200 3.58 -12.22 26.46
CA VAL A 200 3.47 -11.90 25.03
C VAL A 200 2.87 -13.07 24.25
N ILE A 201 3.30 -14.31 24.51
CA ILE A 201 2.74 -15.52 23.91
C ILE A 201 1.28 -15.73 24.33
N ALA A 202 0.92 -15.50 25.59
CA ALA A 202 -0.45 -15.63 26.07
C ALA A 202 -1.37 -14.55 25.48
N LEU A 203 -0.87 -13.32 25.31
CA LEU A 203 -1.57 -12.25 24.57
C LEU A 203 -1.76 -12.62 23.11
N LEU A 204 -0.75 -13.20 22.47
CA LEU A 204 -0.82 -13.71 21.10
C LEU A 204 -1.78 -14.89 20.98
N ILE A 205 -1.73 -15.86 21.89
CA ILE A 205 -2.67 -16.99 21.94
C ILE A 205 -4.08 -16.48 22.22
N TYR A 206 -4.27 -15.51 23.11
CA TYR A 206 -5.58 -14.89 23.36
C TYR A 206 -6.12 -14.22 22.08
N GLN A 207 -5.29 -13.44 21.39
CA GLN A 207 -5.64 -12.85 20.08
C GLN A 207 -5.92 -13.93 19.03
N LEU A 208 -5.13 -15.01 19.01
CA LEU A 208 -5.33 -16.15 18.12
C LEU A 208 -6.57 -16.99 18.50
N THR A 209 -6.97 -17.08 19.77
CA THR A 209 -8.19 -17.79 20.19
C THR A 209 -9.45 -16.96 19.91
N ALA A 210 -9.35 -15.63 19.96
CA ALA A 210 -10.38 -14.74 19.42
C ALA A 210 -10.52 -14.90 17.89
N ILE A 211 -9.44 -15.29 17.20
CA ILE A 211 -9.45 -15.65 15.77
C ILE A 211 -10.00 -17.08 15.55
N VAL A 212 -9.67 -18.05 16.42
CA VAL A 212 -10.05 -19.47 16.26
C VAL A 212 -11.55 -19.71 16.55
N GLY A 213 -12.15 -18.94 17.48
CA GLY A 213 -13.60 -18.94 17.70
C GLY A 213 -14.41 -18.28 16.58
N GLY A 214 -13.73 -17.70 15.58
CA GLY A 214 -14.31 -17.02 14.42
C GLY A 214 -13.65 -17.44 13.11
N ILE A 215 -13.18 -18.69 12.98
CA ILE A 215 -12.67 -19.22 11.70
C ILE A 215 -13.85 -19.40 10.74
N SER A 216 -14.16 -18.32 10.06
CA SER A 216 -14.45 -18.31 8.63
C SER A 216 -13.77 -17.08 8.05
N ALA A 217 -12.46 -17.17 7.90
CA ALA A 217 -11.81 -16.53 6.77
C ALA A 217 -12.20 -17.35 5.52
N LYS A 218 -13.45 -17.16 5.06
CA LYS A 218 -13.78 -17.44 3.67
C LYS A 218 -13.09 -16.34 2.88
N ASP A 219 -12.11 -16.77 2.12
CA ASP A 219 -11.76 -16.36 0.76
C ASP A 219 -12.05 -14.91 0.40
N GLY A 220 -11.02 -14.22 -0.10
CA GLY A 220 -11.22 -13.09 -1.01
C GLY A 220 -11.92 -13.61 -2.26
N GLU A 221 -13.22 -13.78 -2.18
CA GLU A 221 -14.07 -14.10 -3.31
C GLU A 221 -14.05 -12.90 -4.25
N SER A 222 -13.53 -13.12 -5.46
CA SER A 222 -14.13 -12.51 -6.65
C SER A 222 -15.64 -12.48 -6.45
N ILE A 223 -16.29 -11.32 -6.57
CA ILE A 223 -17.74 -11.17 -6.37
C ILE A 223 -18.44 -12.38 -7.00
N LYS A 224 -18.89 -13.33 -6.16
CA LYS A 224 -19.47 -14.56 -6.68
C LYS A 224 -20.78 -14.20 -7.34
N GLU A 225 -20.97 -14.70 -8.56
CA GLU A 225 -22.30 -14.72 -9.18
C GLU A 225 -23.24 -15.43 -8.19
N GLY A 226 -24.30 -14.72 -7.78
CA GLY A 226 -25.17 -15.16 -6.71
C GLY A 226 -26.31 -14.19 -6.49
N THR A 227 -27.22 -14.56 -5.58
CA THR A 227 -28.39 -13.77 -5.21
C THR A 227 -28.32 -13.46 -3.72
N ILE A 228 -28.54 -12.20 -3.35
CA ILE A 228 -28.79 -11.81 -1.95
C ILE A 228 -30.27 -11.56 -1.75
N THR A 229 -30.81 -11.93 -0.60
CA THR A 229 -32.20 -11.62 -0.22
C THR A 229 -32.17 -10.53 0.85
N THR A 230 -32.78 -9.39 0.55
CA THR A 230 -32.87 -8.26 1.48
C THR A 230 -33.75 -8.58 2.68
N GLU A 231 -33.69 -7.74 3.74
CA GLU A 231 -34.59 -7.86 4.89
C GLU A 231 -36.07 -7.68 4.50
N SER A 232 -36.36 -6.98 3.39
CA SER A 232 -37.69 -6.86 2.79
C SER A 232 -38.13 -8.06 1.94
N GLY A 233 -37.28 -9.08 1.78
CA GLY A 233 -37.55 -10.27 0.97
C GLY A 233 -37.35 -10.08 -0.54
N GLU A 234 -36.80 -8.93 -0.98
CA GLU A 234 -36.42 -8.70 -2.38
C GLU A 234 -35.14 -9.49 -2.70
N GLU A 235 -35.17 -10.25 -3.79
CA GLU A 235 -34.00 -10.95 -4.33
C GLU A 235 -33.22 -10.02 -5.26
N ILE A 236 -31.93 -9.86 -4.97
CA ILE A 236 -30.99 -9.05 -5.74
C ILE A 236 -29.98 -9.98 -6.38
N VAL A 237 -29.97 -10.01 -7.72
CA VAL A 237 -28.99 -10.79 -8.48
C VAL A 237 -27.72 -9.96 -8.65
N ILE A 238 -26.60 -10.44 -8.13
CA ILE A 238 -25.34 -9.70 -8.09
C ILE A 238 -24.81 -9.39 -9.50
N SER A 239 -25.00 -10.29 -10.47
CA SER A 239 -24.56 -10.07 -11.86
C SER A 239 -25.18 -8.84 -12.51
N ASP A 240 -26.42 -8.51 -12.14
CA ASP A 240 -27.10 -7.32 -12.67
C ASP A 240 -26.41 -6.05 -12.19
N TYR A 241 -25.93 -6.05 -10.94
CA TYR A 241 -25.19 -4.93 -10.36
C TYR A 241 -23.79 -4.79 -10.94
N ILE A 242 -23.14 -5.91 -11.30
CA ILE A 242 -21.89 -5.89 -12.05
C ILE A 242 -22.11 -5.19 -13.41
N GLU A 243 -23.15 -5.56 -14.15
CA GLU A 243 -23.44 -4.96 -15.46
C GLU A 243 -23.90 -3.49 -15.34
N ILE A 244 -24.64 -3.13 -14.29
CA ILE A 244 -25.08 -1.75 -14.04
C ILE A 244 -23.91 -0.83 -13.71
N VAL A 245 -22.93 -1.30 -12.92
CA VAL A 245 -21.81 -0.48 -12.43
C VAL A 245 -20.62 -0.50 -13.40
N THR A 246 -20.32 -1.66 -13.96
CA THR A 246 -19.24 -1.88 -14.93
C THR A 246 -19.76 -2.63 -16.14
N PRO A 247 -20.58 -1.97 -16.98
CA PRO A 247 -21.16 -2.61 -18.16
C PRO A 247 -20.07 -3.12 -19.09
N LYS A 248 -20.29 -4.30 -19.69
CA LYS A 248 -19.35 -4.86 -20.67
C LYS A 248 -19.18 -3.95 -21.88
N ALA A 249 -20.23 -3.23 -22.25
CA ALA A 249 -20.21 -2.26 -23.34
C ALA A 249 -19.53 -0.93 -22.98
N GLY A 250 -19.19 -0.70 -21.70
CA GLY A 250 -18.70 0.58 -21.21
C GLY A 250 -19.76 1.67 -21.13
N PHE A 251 -19.31 2.87 -20.76
CA PHE A 251 -20.10 4.09 -20.81
C PHE A 251 -19.67 4.95 -21.99
N LYS A 252 -20.65 5.41 -22.77
CA LYS A 252 -20.47 6.52 -23.69
C LYS A 252 -20.91 7.80 -22.98
N THR A 253 -19.97 8.73 -22.84
CA THR A 253 -20.29 10.04 -22.26
C THR A 253 -20.77 10.99 -23.36
N ASN A 254 -21.10 12.24 -23.02
CA ASN A 254 -21.24 13.31 -24.02
C ASN A 254 -20.00 14.21 -24.09
N VAL A 255 -18.98 13.93 -23.26
CA VAL A 255 -17.77 14.74 -23.11
C VAL A 255 -16.92 14.58 -24.36
N ARG A 256 -16.47 15.69 -24.93
CA ARG A 256 -15.66 15.66 -26.15
C ARG A 256 -14.20 15.95 -25.87
N TRP A 257 -13.29 15.34 -26.64
CA TRP A 257 -11.87 15.68 -26.55
C TRP A 257 -11.57 17.06 -27.12
N GLY A 258 -12.29 17.50 -28.16
CA GLY A 258 -11.95 18.73 -28.87
C GLY A 258 -10.53 18.65 -29.43
N ASP A 259 -9.77 19.75 -29.30
CA ASP A 259 -8.38 19.83 -29.75
C ASP A 259 -7.35 19.56 -28.64
N ILE A 260 -7.80 19.12 -27.45
CA ILE A 260 -6.93 19.08 -26.26
C ILE A 260 -5.80 18.06 -26.40
N VAL A 261 -6.09 16.90 -26.98
CA VAL A 261 -5.08 15.84 -27.15
C VAL A 261 -4.05 16.25 -28.20
N ALA A 262 -4.49 16.88 -29.29
CA ALA A 262 -3.59 17.44 -30.30
C ALA A 262 -2.63 18.48 -29.69
N LYS A 263 -3.13 19.35 -28.80
CA LYS A 263 -2.29 20.32 -28.06
C LYS A 263 -1.28 19.60 -27.16
N MET A 264 -1.70 18.60 -26.40
CA MET A 264 -0.79 17.82 -25.54
C MET A 264 0.34 17.16 -26.34
N VAL A 265 0.02 16.61 -27.51
CA VAL A 265 1.02 16.00 -28.41
C VAL A 265 1.96 17.04 -28.99
N LYS A 266 1.42 18.17 -29.46
CA LYS A 266 2.22 19.28 -30.01
C LYS A 266 3.20 19.86 -28.99
N GLU A 267 2.78 20.00 -27.74
CA GLU A 267 3.61 20.52 -26.64
C GLU A 267 4.59 19.47 -26.10
N GLY A 268 4.57 18.25 -26.63
CA GLY A 268 5.45 17.14 -26.25
C GLY A 268 5.16 16.55 -24.87
N VAL A 269 4.07 16.97 -24.21
CA VAL A 269 3.66 16.47 -22.89
C VAL A 269 2.97 15.11 -22.99
N LEU A 270 2.43 14.77 -24.17
CA LEU A 270 1.94 13.43 -24.52
C LEU A 270 2.68 12.92 -25.75
N ASP A 271 3.36 11.78 -25.66
CA ASP A 271 4.03 11.13 -26.78
C ASP A 271 3.28 9.83 -27.14
N PRO A 272 2.62 9.75 -28.30
CA PRO A 272 1.86 8.57 -28.71
C PRO A 272 2.69 7.27 -28.75
N GLN A 273 3.95 7.33 -29.16
CA GLN A 273 4.82 6.15 -29.24
C GLN A 273 5.27 5.70 -27.86
N LYS A 274 5.57 6.64 -26.95
CA LYS A 274 5.86 6.30 -25.56
C LYS A 274 4.64 5.70 -24.87
N LEU A 275 3.44 6.27 -25.08
CA LEU A 275 2.21 5.72 -24.51
C LEU A 275 1.95 4.31 -25.05
N GLU A 276 2.04 4.07 -26.35
CA GLU A 276 1.92 2.72 -26.94
C GLU A 276 2.94 1.76 -26.32
N GLY A 277 4.20 2.20 -26.17
CA GLY A 277 5.23 1.43 -25.49
C GLY A 277 4.90 1.10 -24.03
N ILE A 278 4.31 2.04 -23.27
CA ILE A 278 3.87 1.84 -21.90
C ILE A 278 2.72 0.83 -21.84
N LEU A 279 1.69 0.99 -22.67
CA LEU A 279 0.53 0.10 -22.71
C LEU A 279 0.94 -1.34 -23.04
N THR A 280 1.78 -1.52 -24.06
CA THR A 280 2.23 -2.85 -24.46
C THR A 280 3.17 -3.48 -23.44
N LYS A 281 4.16 -2.74 -22.92
CA LYS A 281 5.16 -3.31 -22.00
C LYS A 281 4.64 -3.55 -20.59
N ASN A 282 3.83 -2.63 -20.06
CA ASN A 282 3.43 -2.66 -18.66
C ASN A 282 2.07 -3.32 -18.46
N TYR A 283 1.20 -3.31 -19.49
CA TYR A 283 -0.18 -3.77 -19.37
C TYR A 283 -0.56 -4.85 -20.40
N SER A 284 0.36 -5.26 -21.28
CA SER A 284 0.09 -6.20 -22.39
C SER A 284 -1.10 -5.76 -23.25
N GLN A 285 -1.30 -4.45 -23.38
CA GLN A 285 -2.43 -3.83 -24.04
C GLN A 285 -1.97 -3.24 -25.38
N GLU A 286 -2.54 -3.74 -26.46
CA GLU A 286 -2.28 -3.22 -27.80
C GLU A 286 -3.04 -1.92 -28.04
N MET A 287 -2.41 -0.97 -28.74
CA MET A 287 -3.04 0.31 -29.06
C MET A 287 -4.09 0.13 -30.16
N LYS A 288 -5.36 0.37 -29.82
CA LYS A 288 -6.49 0.24 -30.75
C LYS A 288 -6.63 1.43 -31.71
N PRO A 289 -7.25 1.26 -32.89
CA PRO A 289 -7.45 2.34 -33.87
C PRO A 289 -8.16 3.57 -33.30
N GLU A 290 -9.19 3.37 -32.47
CA GLU A 290 -9.94 4.45 -31.82
C GLU A 290 -9.07 5.28 -30.86
N TRP A 291 -8.10 4.67 -30.20
CA TRP A 291 -7.17 5.39 -29.33
C TRP A 291 -6.11 6.13 -30.15
N LYS A 292 -5.68 5.56 -31.28
CA LYS A 292 -4.82 6.24 -32.25
C LYS A 292 -5.51 7.48 -32.83
N ALA A 293 -6.82 7.41 -33.11
CA ALA A 293 -7.62 8.56 -33.53
C ALA A 293 -7.64 9.67 -32.46
N VAL A 294 -7.88 9.32 -31.18
CA VAL A 294 -7.79 10.27 -30.06
C VAL A 294 -6.40 10.91 -29.99
N LEU A 295 -5.33 10.12 -30.07
CA LEU A 295 -3.94 10.61 -30.04
C LEU A 295 -3.56 11.44 -31.28
N ALA A 296 -4.19 11.20 -32.41
CA ALA A 296 -4.07 12.02 -33.62
C ALA A 296 -4.81 13.36 -33.51
N GLY A 297 -5.56 13.58 -32.42
CA GLY A 297 -6.32 14.80 -32.20
C GLY A 297 -7.70 14.81 -32.83
N GLU A 298 -8.23 13.64 -33.23
CA GLU A 298 -9.61 13.55 -33.70
C GLU A 298 -10.58 13.88 -32.57
N ASP A 299 -11.49 14.81 -32.86
CA ASP A 299 -12.51 15.24 -31.91
C ASP A 299 -13.59 14.16 -31.78
N THR A 300 -13.35 13.23 -30.88
CA THR A 300 -14.23 12.11 -30.55
C THR A 300 -14.83 12.29 -29.16
N THR A 301 -15.90 11.56 -28.91
CA THR A 301 -16.52 11.51 -27.58
C THR A 301 -15.72 10.58 -26.68
N LEU A 302 -15.48 11.03 -25.44
CA LEU A 302 -14.84 10.23 -24.41
C LEU A 302 -15.74 9.03 -24.06
N SER A 303 -15.20 7.82 -24.20
CA SER A 303 -15.82 6.57 -23.75
C SER A 303 -15.00 5.96 -22.62
N ILE A 304 -15.62 5.22 -21.72
CA ILE A 304 -14.95 4.57 -20.59
C ILE A 304 -15.37 3.11 -20.56
N ASP A 305 -14.41 2.21 -20.64
CA ASP A 305 -14.63 0.77 -20.56
C ASP A 305 -13.43 0.06 -19.93
N ASN A 306 -13.56 -1.25 -19.73
CA ASN A 306 -12.47 -2.08 -19.21
C ASN A 306 -11.24 -2.07 -20.13
N ASP A 307 -11.45 -1.98 -21.44
CA ASP A 307 -10.38 -2.07 -22.41
C ASP A 307 -9.54 -0.79 -22.45
N ASN A 308 -10.13 0.37 -22.17
CA ASN A 308 -9.50 1.67 -22.32
C ASN A 308 -9.15 2.37 -21.00
N ALA A 309 -9.52 1.81 -19.84
CA ALA A 309 -9.32 2.44 -18.53
C ALA A 309 -7.87 2.91 -18.29
N VAL A 310 -6.88 2.10 -18.69
CA VAL A 310 -5.45 2.44 -18.58
C VAL A 310 -5.06 3.54 -19.56
N PHE A 311 -5.43 3.41 -20.83
CA PHE A 311 -5.19 4.45 -21.86
C PHE A 311 -5.77 5.79 -21.41
N MET A 312 -7.03 5.78 -20.97
CA MET A 312 -7.75 6.94 -20.47
C MET A 312 -7.02 7.61 -19.31
N MET A 313 -6.50 6.80 -18.37
CA MET A 313 -5.74 7.32 -17.24
C MET A 313 -4.51 8.10 -17.68
N TYR A 314 -3.75 7.61 -18.65
CA TYR A 314 -2.55 8.31 -19.11
C TYR A 314 -2.89 9.62 -19.84
N VAL A 315 -3.92 9.62 -20.68
CA VAL A 315 -4.33 10.82 -21.43
C VAL A 315 -4.86 11.90 -20.48
N LEU A 316 -5.76 11.54 -19.56
CA LEU A 316 -6.31 12.49 -18.58
C LEU A 316 -5.29 12.92 -17.54
N TRP A 317 -4.39 12.01 -17.13
CA TRP A 317 -3.25 12.34 -16.26
C TRP A 317 -2.40 13.44 -16.89
N THR A 318 -2.08 13.28 -18.18
CA THR A 318 -1.24 14.24 -18.90
C THR A 318 -1.91 15.60 -18.95
N LEU A 319 -3.23 15.62 -19.22
CA LEU A 319 -4.02 16.83 -19.19
C LEU A 319 -3.90 17.54 -17.83
N ALA A 320 -4.21 16.86 -16.73
CA ALA A 320 -4.19 17.48 -15.42
C ALA A 320 -2.80 17.91 -14.96
N LYS A 321 -1.77 17.08 -15.21
CA LYS A 321 -0.40 17.30 -14.76
C LYS A 321 0.23 18.54 -15.41
N HIS A 322 -0.04 18.77 -16.69
CA HIS A 322 0.58 19.86 -17.44
C HIS A 322 -0.28 21.10 -17.57
N ASN A 323 -1.61 20.97 -17.42
CA ASN A 323 -2.50 22.11 -17.53
C ASN A 323 -2.21 23.14 -16.43
N ASN A 324 -1.89 24.37 -16.83
CA ASN A 324 -1.75 25.50 -15.93
C ASN A 324 -3.12 25.85 -15.34
N ASN A 325 -3.39 25.28 -14.16
CA ASN A 325 -4.65 25.46 -13.46
C ASN A 325 -4.39 25.64 -11.96
N GLN A 326 -5.12 26.58 -11.34
CA GLN A 326 -4.94 26.91 -9.93
C GLN A 326 -5.30 25.77 -8.96
N ILE A 327 -6.12 24.79 -9.36
CA ILE A 327 -6.36 23.60 -8.53
C ILE A 327 -5.07 22.79 -8.36
N LEU A 328 -4.32 22.67 -9.45
CA LEU A 328 -3.07 21.94 -9.45
C LEU A 328 -1.98 22.72 -8.71
N THR A 329 -1.69 23.95 -9.15
CA THR A 329 -0.57 24.74 -8.62
C THR A 329 -0.81 25.26 -7.20
N GLY A 330 -2.07 25.43 -6.80
CA GLY A 330 -2.46 25.78 -5.44
C GLY A 330 -2.54 24.60 -4.47
N SER A 331 -2.26 23.38 -4.92
CA SER A 331 -2.34 22.19 -4.08
C SER A 331 -1.26 22.18 -2.98
N PRO A 332 -1.60 21.85 -1.71
CA PRO A 332 -0.60 21.76 -0.63
C PRO A 332 0.53 20.78 -0.87
N ILE A 333 0.33 19.82 -1.78
CA ILE A 333 1.29 18.77 -2.12
C ILE A 333 2.01 19.02 -3.45
N ALA A 334 1.75 20.14 -4.13
CA ALA A 334 2.28 20.40 -5.48
C ALA A 334 3.80 20.21 -5.58
N SER A 335 4.55 20.75 -4.62
CA SER A 335 6.02 20.66 -4.57
C SER A 335 6.57 19.24 -4.57
N TYR A 336 5.83 18.26 -4.03
CA TYR A 336 6.24 16.84 -4.05
C TYR A 336 6.09 16.21 -5.43
N PHE A 337 5.25 16.77 -6.29
CA PHE A 337 4.90 16.21 -7.60
C PHE A 337 5.43 17.03 -8.78
N GLU A 338 6.11 18.16 -8.55
CA GLU A 338 6.76 18.94 -9.60
C GLU A 338 7.70 18.06 -10.45
N ASN A 339 8.52 17.24 -9.77
CA ASN A 339 9.49 16.34 -10.41
C ASN A 339 8.94 14.92 -10.67
N TYR A 340 7.65 14.66 -10.37
CA TYR A 340 7.02 13.37 -10.63
C TYR A 340 6.67 13.26 -12.12
N ASP A 341 7.14 12.21 -12.78
CA ASP A 341 6.86 11.93 -14.20
C ASP A 341 6.68 10.41 -14.37
N ILE A 342 5.71 10.01 -15.21
CA ILE A 342 5.41 8.62 -15.53
C ILE A 342 5.93 8.19 -16.91
N GLY A 343 6.68 9.07 -17.57
CA GLY A 343 7.41 8.77 -18.81
C GLY A 343 6.54 8.78 -20.08
N VAL A 344 5.33 9.33 -20.02
CA VAL A 344 4.39 9.36 -21.15
C VAL A 344 4.67 10.51 -22.13
N GLY A 345 5.52 11.46 -21.74
CA GLY A 345 5.90 12.62 -22.56
C GLY A 345 7.19 13.27 -22.07
N ARG A 346 7.25 14.59 -22.10
CA ARG A 346 8.28 15.38 -21.42
C ARG A 346 7.87 15.70 -19.99
N ALA A 347 8.85 15.92 -19.12
CA ALA A 347 8.62 16.38 -17.76
C ALA A 347 8.00 17.80 -17.72
N GLY A 348 7.24 18.09 -16.66
CA GLY A 348 6.58 19.36 -16.43
C GLY A 348 5.51 19.26 -15.34
N TYR A 349 5.05 20.41 -14.82
CA TYR A 349 3.98 20.50 -13.83
C TYR A 349 3.28 21.85 -13.96
N GLY A 350 2.01 21.86 -14.37
CA GLY A 350 1.21 23.08 -14.54
C GLY A 350 1.85 24.12 -15.48
N ASP A 351 2.67 23.66 -16.42
CA ASP A 351 3.60 24.50 -17.20
C ASP A 351 3.07 24.87 -18.59
N VAL A 352 1.91 24.33 -18.97
CA VAL A 352 1.28 24.56 -20.29
C VAL A 352 -0.16 24.99 -20.11
N LEU A 353 -0.58 26.08 -20.77
CA LEU A 353 -2.00 26.43 -20.84
C LEU A 353 -2.72 25.54 -21.87
N LEU A 354 -3.07 24.32 -21.46
CA LEU A 354 -3.79 23.37 -22.30
C LEU A 354 -5.29 23.72 -22.37
N LEU A 355 -5.87 24.02 -21.20
CA LEU A 355 -7.30 24.21 -21.01
C LEU A 355 -7.56 25.34 -20.01
N SER A 356 -8.11 26.44 -20.51
CA SER A 356 -8.53 27.57 -19.67
C SER A 356 -9.98 27.36 -19.20
N LEU A 357 -10.24 27.64 -17.93
CA LEU A 357 -11.59 27.64 -17.36
C LEU A 357 -12.05 29.07 -17.09
N THR A 358 -13.31 29.37 -17.36
CA THR A 358 -13.96 30.60 -16.84
C THR A 358 -14.04 30.55 -15.31
N PRO A 359 -14.23 31.68 -14.61
CA PRO A 359 -14.37 31.69 -13.15
C PRO A 359 -15.44 30.72 -12.63
N GLU A 360 -16.58 30.63 -13.31
CA GLU A 360 -17.68 29.74 -12.97
C GLU A 360 -17.29 28.27 -13.13
N GLN A 361 -16.73 27.91 -14.29
CA GLN A 361 -16.25 26.55 -14.56
C GLN A 361 -15.14 26.13 -13.59
N GLN A 362 -14.26 27.08 -13.25
CA GLN A 362 -13.16 26.86 -12.32
C GLN A 362 -13.68 26.61 -10.89
N ALA A 363 -14.74 27.31 -10.48
CA ALA A 363 -15.40 27.08 -9.20
C ALA A 363 -16.08 25.71 -9.16
N THR A 364 -16.79 25.33 -10.24
CA THR A 364 -17.38 23.99 -10.39
C THR A 364 -16.32 22.89 -10.32
N ALA A 365 -15.23 23.01 -11.10
CA ALA A 365 -14.14 22.05 -11.08
C ALA A 365 -13.51 21.90 -9.69
N LYS A 366 -13.28 23.01 -8.99
CA LYS A 366 -12.69 23.02 -7.64
C LYS A 366 -13.62 22.34 -6.64
N LYS A 367 -14.90 22.69 -6.63
CA LYS A 367 -15.88 22.13 -5.69
C LYS A 367 -16.04 20.62 -5.88
N VAL A 368 -16.13 20.15 -7.12
CA VAL A 368 -16.18 18.71 -7.38
C VAL A 368 -14.87 18.05 -6.94
N ALA A 369 -13.72 18.63 -7.29
CA ALA A 369 -12.43 18.04 -6.94
C ALA A 369 -12.20 17.95 -5.41
N GLU A 370 -12.71 18.91 -4.63
CA GLU A 370 -12.63 18.91 -3.16
C GLU A 370 -13.47 17.80 -2.52
N ASN A 371 -14.58 17.42 -3.15
CA ASN A 371 -15.54 16.45 -2.62
C ASN A 371 -15.45 15.07 -3.30
N ALA A 372 -14.60 14.93 -4.33
CA ALA A 372 -14.40 13.67 -5.04
C ALA A 372 -13.15 12.94 -4.52
N TYR A 373 -13.33 11.72 -4.02
CA TYR A 373 -12.30 10.83 -3.48
C TYR A 373 -12.17 9.55 -4.30
N ARG A 374 -11.10 8.78 -4.05
CA ARG A 374 -10.80 7.49 -4.69
C ARG A 374 -10.59 6.39 -3.64
N PRO A 375 -11.16 5.19 -3.81
CA PRO A 375 -11.03 4.06 -2.87
C PRO A 375 -9.61 3.57 -2.54
N CYS A 376 -8.55 4.16 -3.11
CA CYS A 376 -7.16 3.82 -2.83
C CYS A 376 -6.48 4.71 -1.78
N CYS A 377 -7.01 5.92 -1.49
CA CYS A 377 -6.35 6.90 -0.62
C CYS A 377 -7.36 7.70 0.23
N GLY A 378 -6.85 8.56 1.12
CA GLY A 378 -7.66 9.46 1.94
C GLY A 378 -7.77 10.88 1.39
N GLN A 379 -7.12 11.18 0.26
CA GLN A 379 -6.99 12.54 -0.28
C GLN A 379 -8.00 12.80 -1.41
N SER A 380 -8.66 13.96 -1.36
CA SER A 380 -9.57 14.40 -2.42
C SER A 380 -8.84 14.82 -3.69
N THR A 381 -9.57 14.92 -4.79
CA THR A 381 -9.05 15.19 -6.15
C THR A 381 -8.43 16.58 -6.31
N VAL A 382 -8.74 17.51 -5.41
CA VAL A 382 -8.10 18.84 -5.38
C VAL A 382 -6.59 18.75 -5.07
N ALA A 383 -6.15 17.67 -4.44
CA ALA A 383 -4.76 17.38 -4.15
C ALA A 383 -4.38 16.02 -4.73
N PRO A 384 -4.16 15.93 -6.06
CA PRO A 384 -3.87 14.67 -6.72
C PRO A 384 -2.51 14.13 -6.25
N ASP A 385 -2.54 13.00 -5.57
CA ASP A 385 -1.41 12.36 -4.89
C ASP A 385 -0.90 11.09 -5.62
N CYS A 386 -1.54 10.72 -6.72
CA CYS A 386 -1.24 9.53 -7.52
C CYS A 386 -1.70 9.69 -8.96
N SER A 387 -1.25 8.82 -9.88
CA SER A 387 -1.63 8.92 -11.29
C SER A 387 -3.14 8.90 -11.52
N HIS A 388 -3.86 8.10 -10.74
CA HIS A 388 -5.32 8.06 -10.80
C HIS A 388 -5.96 9.37 -10.30
N GLY A 389 -5.37 10.01 -9.29
CA GLY A 389 -5.79 11.32 -8.79
C GLY A 389 -5.65 12.43 -9.84
N PHE A 390 -4.51 12.48 -10.53
CA PHE A 390 -4.31 13.38 -11.66
C PHE A 390 -5.31 13.11 -12.79
N SER A 391 -5.49 11.84 -13.18
CA SER A 391 -6.46 11.48 -14.22
C SER A 391 -7.89 11.93 -13.88
N ALA A 392 -8.31 11.67 -12.65
CA ALA A 392 -9.60 12.14 -12.14
C ALA A 392 -9.74 13.67 -12.20
N LEU A 393 -8.68 14.41 -11.83
CA LEU A 393 -8.67 15.86 -11.96
C LEU A 393 -8.76 16.30 -13.42
N GLY A 394 -8.11 15.60 -14.34
CA GLY A 394 -8.14 15.87 -15.77
C GLY A 394 -9.54 15.72 -16.35
N LEU A 395 -10.27 14.67 -15.94
CA LEU A 395 -11.67 14.49 -16.30
C LEU A 395 -12.54 15.64 -15.80
N ILE A 396 -12.41 16.01 -14.52
CA ILE A 396 -13.17 17.11 -13.91
C ILE A 396 -12.91 18.43 -14.65
N GLN A 397 -11.65 18.75 -14.95
CA GLN A 397 -11.28 19.97 -15.67
C GLN A 397 -11.84 19.95 -17.11
N LEU A 398 -11.72 18.82 -17.82
CA LEU A 398 -12.24 18.67 -19.17
C LEU A 398 -13.76 18.89 -19.22
N MET A 399 -14.50 18.26 -18.31
CA MET A 399 -15.95 18.42 -18.22
C MET A 399 -16.33 19.85 -17.81
N ALA A 400 -15.69 20.41 -16.79
CA ALA A 400 -15.98 21.78 -16.37
C ALA A 400 -15.79 22.78 -17.52
N SER A 401 -14.75 22.61 -18.35
CA SER A 401 -14.50 23.48 -19.52
C SER A 401 -15.62 23.46 -20.56
N GLN A 402 -16.41 22.38 -20.58
CA GLN A 402 -17.54 22.18 -21.49
C GLN A 402 -18.87 22.60 -20.86
N GLY A 403 -18.86 23.13 -19.63
CA GLY A 403 -20.04 23.65 -18.95
C GLY A 403 -20.93 22.59 -18.30
N TYR A 404 -20.42 21.37 -18.09
CA TYR A 404 -21.15 20.34 -17.33
C TYR A 404 -21.38 20.80 -15.88
N SER A 405 -22.56 20.46 -15.36
CA SER A 405 -22.93 20.71 -13.97
C SER A 405 -22.15 19.80 -13.02
N GLU A 406 -22.06 20.18 -11.73
CA GLU A 406 -21.42 19.37 -10.68
C GLU A 406 -21.96 17.94 -10.66
N LYS A 407 -23.29 17.78 -10.79
CA LYS A 407 -23.96 16.48 -10.82
C LYS A 407 -23.47 15.62 -11.97
N GLU A 408 -23.44 16.15 -13.19
CA GLU A 408 -22.98 15.41 -14.37
C GLU A 408 -21.51 15.01 -14.26
N ILE A 409 -20.68 15.87 -13.65
CA ILE A 409 -19.27 15.56 -13.39
C ILE A 409 -19.15 14.43 -12.36
N PHE A 410 -19.91 14.45 -11.25
CA PHE A 410 -19.91 13.34 -10.30
C PHE A 410 -20.41 12.04 -10.90
N ASP A 411 -21.45 12.10 -11.73
CA ASP A 411 -21.99 10.92 -12.43
C ASP A 411 -20.90 10.26 -13.30
N THR A 412 -20.21 11.07 -14.11
CA THR A 412 -19.14 10.58 -14.99
C THR A 412 -17.88 10.19 -14.19
N PHE A 413 -17.58 10.87 -13.09
CA PHE A 413 -16.47 10.53 -12.19
C PHE A 413 -16.65 9.14 -11.57
N ILE A 414 -17.88 8.80 -11.12
CA ILE A 414 -18.16 7.47 -10.59
C ILE A 414 -18.08 6.41 -11.69
N GLN A 415 -18.56 6.69 -12.90
CA GLN A 415 -18.39 5.80 -14.05
C GLN A 415 -16.91 5.54 -14.34
N PHE A 416 -16.09 6.60 -14.37
CA PHE A 416 -14.63 6.51 -14.54
C PHE A 416 -13.98 5.66 -13.46
N ASN A 417 -14.25 5.94 -12.19
CA ASN A 417 -13.66 5.21 -11.08
C ASN A 417 -14.18 3.78 -10.96
N SER A 418 -15.38 3.47 -11.48
CA SER A 418 -15.95 2.11 -11.43
C SER A 418 -15.10 1.10 -12.20
N PHE A 419 -14.44 1.51 -13.27
CA PHE A 419 -13.51 0.64 -13.99
C PHE A 419 -12.14 0.51 -13.32
N TRP A 420 -11.79 1.42 -12.42
CA TRP A 420 -10.56 1.35 -11.61
C TRP A 420 -10.74 0.64 -10.27
N PHE A 421 -11.94 0.71 -9.69
CA PHE A 421 -12.30 0.11 -8.40
C PHE A 421 -13.65 -0.61 -8.45
N PRO A 422 -13.82 -1.59 -9.36
CA PRO A 422 -15.11 -2.23 -9.61
C PRO A 422 -15.75 -2.79 -8.36
N GLU A 423 -14.98 -3.52 -7.55
CA GLU A 423 -15.48 -4.15 -6.33
C GLU A 423 -16.11 -3.13 -5.37
N THR A 424 -15.47 -1.97 -5.18
CA THR A 424 -15.96 -0.94 -4.26
C THR A 424 -17.30 -0.38 -4.74
N TYR A 425 -17.42 -0.03 -6.03
CA TYR A 425 -18.64 0.58 -6.53
C TYR A 425 -19.78 -0.41 -6.72
N ILE A 426 -19.49 -1.68 -7.06
CA ILE A 426 -20.47 -2.76 -7.09
C ILE A 426 -21.02 -2.99 -5.67
N LYS A 427 -20.14 -3.07 -4.67
CA LYS A 427 -20.56 -3.23 -3.27
C LYS A 427 -21.30 -2.00 -2.73
N ASN A 428 -20.92 -0.79 -3.13
CA ASN A 428 -21.70 0.40 -2.80
C ASN A 428 -23.12 0.31 -3.40
N ALA A 429 -23.25 -0.09 -4.67
CA ALA A 429 -24.55 -0.23 -5.32
C ALA A 429 -25.44 -1.28 -4.62
N LEU A 430 -24.87 -2.44 -4.29
CA LEU A 430 -25.56 -3.48 -3.52
C LEU A 430 -25.94 -3.01 -2.11
N TYR A 431 -25.04 -2.28 -1.44
CA TYR A 431 -25.29 -1.71 -0.12
C TYR A 431 -26.50 -0.78 -0.12
N PHE A 432 -26.52 0.23 -1.01
CA PHE A 432 -27.64 1.18 -1.08
C PHE A 432 -28.95 0.50 -1.44
N LYS A 433 -28.92 -0.51 -2.31
CA LYS A 433 -30.11 -1.31 -2.59
C LYS A 433 -30.59 -2.06 -1.35
N ALA A 434 -29.68 -2.73 -0.64
CA ALA A 434 -30.02 -3.57 0.51
C ALA A 434 -30.46 -2.76 1.75
N THR A 435 -29.90 -1.57 1.98
CA THR A 435 -30.17 -0.76 3.18
C THR A 435 -31.24 0.30 2.98
N GLU A 436 -31.31 0.89 1.78
CA GLU A 436 -32.16 2.05 1.49
C GLU A 436 -33.18 1.78 0.38
N GLY A 437 -33.13 0.61 -0.27
CA GLY A 437 -34.01 0.27 -1.39
C GLY A 437 -33.74 1.10 -2.66
N LEU A 438 -32.63 1.82 -2.72
CA LEU A 438 -32.29 2.71 -3.84
C LEU A 438 -31.61 1.95 -4.97
N ASP A 439 -32.14 2.07 -6.19
CA ASP A 439 -31.46 1.58 -7.38
C ASP A 439 -30.22 2.42 -7.68
N TRP A 440 -29.20 1.82 -8.31
CA TRP A 440 -27.91 2.50 -8.53
C TRP A 440 -28.03 3.83 -9.27
N LYS A 441 -28.95 3.94 -10.23
CA LYS A 441 -29.21 5.19 -10.97
C LYS A 441 -29.73 6.34 -10.10
N ASP A 442 -30.36 6.02 -8.96
CA ASP A 442 -31.01 6.98 -8.07
C ASP A 442 -30.12 7.35 -6.87
N VAL A 443 -29.03 6.59 -6.65
CA VAL A 443 -28.02 6.91 -5.62
C VAL A 443 -27.20 8.14 -6.03
N SER A 444 -27.15 9.14 -5.14
CA SER A 444 -26.33 10.35 -5.32
C SER A 444 -24.85 10.04 -5.55
N LYS A 445 -24.34 10.42 -6.72
CA LYS A 445 -22.93 10.19 -7.10
C LYS A 445 -21.96 11.10 -6.37
N GLU A 446 -22.41 12.28 -5.94
CA GLU A 446 -21.66 13.14 -5.02
C GLU A 446 -21.43 12.45 -3.67
N LEU A 447 -22.48 11.84 -3.09
CA LEU A 447 -22.36 11.10 -1.82
C LEU A 447 -21.39 9.93 -1.96
N VAL A 448 -21.54 9.14 -3.02
CA VAL A 448 -20.67 7.97 -3.28
C VAL A 448 -19.23 8.41 -3.52
N ALA A 449 -19.00 9.50 -4.24
CA ALA A 449 -17.66 10.04 -4.50
C ALA A 449 -17.02 10.63 -3.23
N GLY A 450 -17.83 10.97 -2.23
CA GLY A 450 -17.40 11.54 -0.97
C GLY A 450 -16.53 10.62 -0.11
N ALA A 451 -15.96 11.21 0.93
CA ALA A 451 -15.01 10.54 1.83
C ALA A 451 -15.57 9.27 2.49
N GLU A 452 -16.88 9.26 2.73
CA GLU A 452 -17.60 8.19 3.42
C GLU A 452 -17.60 6.85 2.66
N TYR A 453 -17.55 6.89 1.33
CA TYR A 453 -17.65 5.69 0.49
C TYR A 453 -16.47 5.50 -0.45
N SER A 454 -15.79 6.58 -0.84
CA SER A 454 -14.69 6.55 -1.82
C SER A 454 -13.34 6.95 -1.22
N THR A 455 -13.08 6.70 0.05
CA THR A 455 -11.69 6.68 0.59
C THR A 455 -11.25 5.24 0.85
N LEU A 456 -9.97 5.02 1.14
CA LEU A 456 -9.51 3.71 1.61
C LEU A 456 -10.37 3.21 2.77
N GLN A 457 -10.60 4.05 3.79
CA GLN A 457 -11.43 3.71 4.95
C GLN A 457 -12.91 3.61 4.59
N GLY A 458 -13.44 4.58 3.83
CA GLY A 458 -14.84 4.62 3.42
C GLY A 458 -15.26 3.42 2.58
N SER A 459 -14.35 2.88 1.76
CA SER A 459 -14.60 1.67 0.95
C SER A 459 -14.99 0.45 1.78
N TYR A 460 -14.62 0.41 3.07
CA TYR A 460 -15.00 -0.69 3.96
C TYR A 460 -16.42 -0.59 4.51
N LYS A 461 -17.09 0.57 4.43
CA LYS A 461 -18.45 0.74 4.96
C LYS A 461 -19.42 -0.27 4.33
N ALA A 462 -19.52 -0.25 3.01
CA ALA A 462 -20.38 -1.18 2.26
C ALA A 462 -19.85 -2.62 2.36
N LYS A 463 -18.53 -2.82 2.25
CA LYS A 463 -17.91 -4.16 2.31
C LYS A 463 -18.19 -4.87 3.62
N ASN A 464 -18.04 -4.19 4.75
CA ASN A 464 -18.27 -4.79 6.06
C ASN A 464 -19.74 -5.14 6.26
N TYR A 465 -20.65 -4.24 5.89
CA TYR A 465 -22.10 -4.51 5.98
C TYR A 465 -22.48 -5.75 5.17
N LEU A 466 -22.07 -5.82 3.90
CA LEU A 466 -22.40 -6.94 3.02
C LEU A 466 -21.77 -8.25 3.48
N LYS A 467 -20.53 -8.20 4.00
CA LYS A 467 -19.86 -9.36 4.57
C LYS A 467 -20.57 -9.88 5.81
N GLU A 468 -20.99 -8.99 6.72
CA GLU A 468 -21.67 -9.37 7.96
C GLU A 468 -23.08 -9.91 7.70
N LYS A 469 -23.81 -9.33 6.75
CA LYS A 469 -25.22 -9.68 6.48
C LYS A 469 -25.39 -10.80 5.47
N PHE A 470 -24.53 -10.87 4.45
CA PHE A 470 -24.68 -11.75 3.30
C PHE A 470 -23.46 -12.62 3.03
N GLY A 471 -22.33 -12.37 3.71
CA GLY A 471 -21.11 -13.16 3.56
C GLY A 471 -20.30 -12.84 2.29
N ILE A 472 -20.51 -11.68 1.66
CA ILE A 472 -19.90 -11.27 0.37
C ILE A 472 -19.02 -10.02 0.46
#